data_AF-A0A1H4YCK1-F1
#
_entry.id   AF-A0A1H4YCK1-F1
#
_cell.length_a   1.000
_cell.length_b   1.000
_cell.length_c   1.000
_cell.angle_alpha   90.00
_cell.angle_beta   90.00
_cell.angle_gamma   90.00
#
_symmetry.space_group_name_H-M   'P 1'
#
loop_
_entity.id
_entity.type
_entity.pdbx_description
1 polymer ?
#
loop_
_entity_poly.entity_id
_entity_poly.type
_entity_poly.pdbx_seq_one_letter_code
_entity_poly.pdbx_strand_id
1 'polypeptide(L)'
;MTDFDPYTQKGSSQSQGSTASNLRDQVADAGAEVRQRAGDALRASTDLARDKFKEAADQAMEVAEGAADRFRDKAEAQQRSGADFVSRFAGNIRQAAHAFETDAPFAARGINSAADYVQGAAGKVREGTFRDLVDGATDFARRQPAAFLGLSVLAGFAAVRFLKASGKESSSSRSEDAS
;
A
#
# COMPACT_ATOMS: atom_id res chain seq x y z
N MET A 1 -35.88 61.59 23.92
CA MET A 1 -35.16 60.68 24.84
C MET A 1 -35.63 59.28 24.49
N THR A 2 -34.88 58.39 23.86
CA THR A 2 -33.44 58.28 23.57
C THR A 2 -33.28 57.43 22.31
N ASP A 3 -32.50 57.94 21.37
CA ASP A 3 -31.77 57.17 20.35
C ASP A 3 -30.87 56.14 21.04
N PHE A 4 -30.77 54.91 20.52
CA PHE A 4 -29.61 54.06 20.77
C PHE A 4 -29.36 53.10 19.60
N ASP A 5 -28.17 53.27 19.04
CA ASP A 5 -27.59 52.68 17.85
C ASP A 5 -27.39 51.14 17.87
N PRO A 6 -27.28 50.53 16.67
CA PRO A 6 -27.04 49.11 16.47
C PRO A 6 -25.52 48.82 16.50
N TYR A 7 -25.02 48.33 17.63
CA TYR A 7 -23.67 47.76 17.66
C TYR A 7 -23.70 46.27 17.32
N THR A 8 -23.39 46.00 16.05
CA THR A 8 -22.30 45.10 15.66
C THR A 8 -21.73 44.22 16.78
N GLN A 9 -22.13 42.96 16.81
CA GLN A 9 -21.30 41.88 17.36
C GLN A 9 -21.01 40.85 16.28
N LYS A 10 -20.09 41.22 15.38
CA LYS A 10 -19.41 40.30 14.46
C LYS A 10 -18.38 39.50 15.26
N GLY A 11 -18.86 38.50 15.99
CA GLY A 11 -18.04 37.56 16.76
C GLY A 11 -17.41 36.48 15.88
N SER A 12 -16.19 36.76 15.39
CA SER A 12 -15.08 35.80 15.23
C SER A 12 -15.37 34.42 14.60
N SER A 13 -15.49 34.37 13.28
CA SER A 13 -15.15 33.19 12.47
C SER A 13 -13.67 33.25 12.06
N GLN A 14 -12.75 33.21 13.03
CA GLN A 14 -11.30 33.24 12.78
C GLN A 14 -10.57 32.37 13.81
N SER A 15 -10.69 31.05 13.70
CA SER A 15 -9.88 30.10 14.47
C SER A 15 -9.61 28.76 13.74
N GLN A 16 -10.36 28.42 12.68
CA GLN A 16 -10.09 27.19 11.90
C GLN A 16 -8.86 27.29 10.97
N GLY A 17 -8.32 28.49 10.71
CA GLY A 17 -7.14 28.67 9.87
C GLY A 17 -5.78 28.54 10.60
N SER A 18 -5.74 28.84 11.89
CA SER A 18 -4.47 28.97 12.62
C SER A 18 -3.90 27.62 13.06
N THR A 19 -4.75 26.67 13.47
CA THR A 19 -4.32 25.34 13.91
C THR A 19 -3.79 24.49 12.76
N ALA A 20 -4.34 24.65 11.55
CA ALA A 20 -3.89 23.92 10.36
C ALA A 20 -2.55 24.44 9.81
N SER A 21 -2.28 25.75 9.91
CA SER A 21 -1.00 26.34 9.51
C SER A 21 0.13 25.96 10.47
N ASN A 22 -0.11 26.09 11.79
CA ASN A 22 0.88 25.74 12.80
C ASN A 22 1.30 24.26 12.77
N LEU A 23 0.39 23.36 12.40
CA LEU A 23 0.70 21.94 12.21
C LEU A 23 1.55 21.70 10.96
N ARG A 24 1.28 22.41 9.87
CA ARG A 24 2.07 22.28 8.62
C ARG A 24 3.48 22.79 8.81
N ASP A 25 3.67 23.87 9.54
CA ASP A 25 4.99 24.44 9.83
C ASP A 25 5.81 23.49 10.73
N GLN A 26 5.20 22.94 11.79
CA GLN A 26 5.86 21.93 12.64
C GLN A 26 6.24 20.66 11.88
N VAL A 27 5.38 20.20 10.97
CA VAL A 27 5.67 19.03 10.12
C VAL A 27 6.74 19.36 9.06
N ALA A 28 6.79 20.59 8.56
CA ALA A 28 7.82 21.02 7.61
C ALA A 28 9.21 21.07 8.26
N ASP A 29 9.31 21.62 9.48
CA ASP A 29 10.57 21.68 10.22
C ASP A 29 11.06 20.30 10.65
N ALA A 30 10.19 19.46 11.22
CA ALA A 30 10.53 18.09 11.58
C ALA A 30 10.87 17.25 10.33
N GLY A 31 10.17 17.48 9.21
CA GLY A 31 10.42 16.82 7.94
C GLY A 31 11.76 17.21 7.31
N ALA A 32 12.18 18.47 7.46
CA ALA A 32 13.47 18.95 6.98
C ALA A 32 14.64 18.26 7.71
N GLU A 33 14.55 18.12 9.04
CA GLU A 33 15.58 17.47 9.84
C GLU A 33 15.66 15.96 9.56
N VAL A 34 14.51 15.29 9.48
CA VAL A 34 14.46 13.86 9.11
C VAL A 34 15.00 13.65 7.71
N ARG A 35 14.67 14.51 6.74
CA ARG A 35 15.18 14.41 5.37
C ARG A 35 16.69 14.61 5.30
N GLN A 36 17.24 15.48 6.14
CA GLN A 36 18.69 15.73 6.19
C GLN A 36 19.43 14.51 6.76
N ARG A 37 19.01 14.02 7.94
CA ARG A 37 19.61 12.83 8.57
C ARG A 37 19.40 11.56 7.74
N ALA A 38 18.22 11.38 7.17
CA ALA A 38 17.95 10.28 6.26
C ALA A 38 18.80 10.39 4.99
N GLY A 39 19.01 11.59 4.45
CA GLY A 39 19.86 11.79 3.28
C GLY A 39 21.30 11.31 3.48
N ASP A 40 21.89 11.58 4.66
CA ASP A 40 23.26 11.19 4.96
C ASP A 40 23.38 9.69 5.29
N ALA A 41 22.44 9.15 6.06
CA ALA A 41 22.37 7.72 6.34
C ALA A 41 22.06 6.89 5.08
N LEU A 42 21.20 7.39 4.20
CA LEU A 42 20.88 6.77 2.93
C LEU A 42 22.09 6.73 2.01
N ARG A 43 22.90 7.80 1.92
CA ARG A 43 24.10 7.79 1.06
C ARG A 43 25.09 6.71 1.48
N ALA A 44 25.45 6.67 2.76
CA ALA A 44 26.38 5.66 3.28
C ALA A 44 25.83 4.22 3.14
N SER A 45 24.51 4.06 3.31
CA SER A 45 23.86 2.75 3.20
C SER A 45 23.63 2.34 1.74
N THR A 46 23.47 3.29 0.81
CA THR A 46 23.15 3.02 -0.60
C THR A 46 24.31 2.34 -1.31
N ASP A 47 25.55 2.71 -1.02
CA ASP A 47 26.71 2.10 -1.69
C ASP A 47 26.87 0.63 -1.29
N LEU A 48 26.81 0.33 0.01
CA LEU A 48 26.85 -1.05 0.51
C LEU A 48 25.60 -1.86 0.09
N ALA A 49 24.43 -1.23 0.14
CA ALA A 49 23.19 -1.88 -0.27
C ALA A 49 23.18 -2.16 -1.77
N ARG A 50 23.73 -1.29 -2.62
CA ARG A 50 23.74 -1.50 -4.07
C ARG A 50 24.47 -2.77 -4.46
N ASP A 51 25.63 -3.04 -3.87
CA ASP A 51 26.43 -4.20 -4.23
C ASP A 51 25.76 -5.50 -3.75
N LYS A 52 25.26 -5.51 -2.51
CA LYS A 52 24.49 -6.65 -1.99
C LYS A 52 23.14 -6.84 -2.68
N PHE A 53 22.51 -5.75 -3.09
CA PHE A 53 21.24 -5.77 -3.80
C PHE A 53 21.41 -6.29 -5.21
N LYS A 54 22.49 -5.94 -5.93
CA LYS A 54 22.78 -6.53 -7.25
C LYS A 54 22.93 -8.04 -7.16
N GLU A 55 23.77 -8.52 -6.24
CA GLU A 55 23.98 -9.96 -6.00
C GLU A 55 22.66 -10.69 -5.68
N ALA A 56 21.84 -10.12 -4.79
CA ALA A 56 20.54 -10.68 -4.45
C ALA A 56 19.51 -10.58 -5.59
N ALA A 57 19.53 -9.49 -6.36
CA ALA A 57 18.64 -9.27 -7.49
C ALA A 57 18.95 -10.25 -8.63
N ASP A 58 20.22 -10.51 -8.92
CA ASP A 58 20.64 -11.48 -9.94
C ASP A 58 20.16 -12.89 -9.56
N GLN A 59 20.35 -13.31 -8.30
CA GLN A 59 19.84 -14.60 -7.80
C GLN A 59 18.31 -14.66 -7.84
N ALA A 60 17.63 -13.57 -7.47
CA ALA A 60 16.17 -13.51 -7.51
C ALA A 60 15.64 -13.56 -8.95
N MET A 61 16.33 -12.93 -9.91
CA MET A 61 15.96 -12.97 -11.33
C MET A 61 16.04 -14.39 -11.88
N GLU A 62 17.12 -15.13 -11.63
CA GLU A 62 17.26 -16.51 -12.09
C GLU A 62 16.14 -17.42 -11.57
N VAL A 63 15.80 -17.31 -10.29
CA VAL A 63 14.68 -18.05 -9.69
C VAL A 63 13.32 -17.60 -10.26
N ALA A 64 13.15 -16.29 -10.46
CA ALA A 64 11.91 -15.73 -10.97
C ALA A 64 11.67 -16.12 -12.43
N GLU A 65 12.69 -16.16 -13.29
CA GLU A 65 12.59 -16.61 -14.68
C GLU A 65 12.07 -18.06 -14.75
N GLY A 66 12.69 -18.96 -13.99
CA GLY A 66 12.25 -20.37 -13.93
C GLY A 66 10.84 -20.58 -13.36
N ALA A 67 10.38 -19.69 -12.47
CA ALA A 67 9.02 -19.71 -11.94
C ALA A 67 8.00 -19.07 -12.89
N ALA A 68 8.38 -17.99 -13.58
CA ALA A 68 7.52 -17.23 -14.49
C ALA A 68 7.12 -18.07 -15.70
N ASP A 69 8.04 -18.85 -16.27
CA ASP A 69 7.74 -19.76 -17.38
C ASP A 69 6.66 -20.78 -17.00
N ARG A 70 6.79 -21.40 -15.81
CA ARG A 70 5.79 -22.35 -15.30
C ARG A 70 4.45 -21.71 -14.95
N PHE A 71 4.46 -20.44 -14.56
CA PHE A 71 3.24 -19.70 -14.24
C PHE A 71 2.49 -19.28 -15.50
N ARG A 72 3.20 -18.89 -16.57
CA ARG A 72 2.61 -18.53 -17.86
C ARG A 72 1.75 -19.67 -18.42
N ASP A 73 2.26 -20.90 -18.39
CA ASP A 73 1.56 -22.09 -18.89
C ASP A 73 0.29 -22.43 -18.08
N LYS A 74 0.21 -22.02 -16.81
CA LYS A 74 -0.96 -22.25 -15.94
C LYS A 74 -1.93 -21.07 -15.90
N ALA A 75 -1.47 -19.85 -16.16
CA ALA A 75 -2.25 -18.63 -16.04
C ALA A 75 -3.34 -18.53 -17.11
N GLU A 76 -3.07 -18.97 -18.35
CA GLU A 76 -4.05 -18.96 -19.44
C GLU A 76 -5.30 -19.80 -19.12
N ALA A 77 -5.15 -20.88 -18.35
CA ALA A 77 -6.26 -21.74 -17.93
C ALA A 77 -7.13 -21.16 -16.80
N GLN A 78 -6.63 -20.18 -16.03
CA GLN A 78 -7.27 -19.67 -14.81
C GLN A 78 -7.77 -18.23 -14.89
N GLN A 79 -7.50 -17.51 -15.98
CA GLN A 79 -7.74 -16.07 -16.12
C GLN A 79 -9.21 -15.65 -15.92
N ARG A 80 -10.18 -16.49 -16.27
CA ARG A 80 -11.62 -16.17 -16.09
C ARG A 80 -12.08 -16.17 -14.62
N SER A 81 -11.46 -16.97 -13.74
CA SER A 81 -11.84 -17.09 -12.33
C SER A 81 -11.36 -15.91 -11.46
N GLY A 82 -10.25 -15.27 -11.86
CA GLY A 82 -9.66 -14.17 -11.09
C GLY A 82 -10.49 -12.88 -11.09
N ALA A 83 -11.18 -12.58 -12.18
CA ALA A 83 -11.89 -11.31 -12.31
C ALA A 83 -13.15 -11.21 -11.41
N ASP A 84 -13.82 -12.34 -11.17
CA ASP A 84 -14.93 -12.43 -10.22
C ASP A 84 -14.45 -12.27 -8.78
N PHE A 85 -13.28 -12.82 -8.44
CA PHE A 85 -12.66 -12.64 -7.12
C PHE A 85 -12.30 -11.18 -6.86
N VAL A 86 -11.67 -10.50 -7.83
CA VAL A 86 -11.31 -9.08 -7.74
C VAL A 86 -12.55 -8.20 -7.57
N SER A 87 -13.63 -8.48 -8.31
CA SER A 87 -14.89 -7.73 -8.19
C SER A 87 -15.53 -7.88 -6.81
N ARG A 88 -15.55 -9.10 -6.25
CA ARG A 88 -16.06 -9.37 -4.89
C ARG A 88 -15.20 -8.67 -3.83
N PHE A 89 -13.89 -8.69 -3.99
CA PHE A 89 -12.96 -8.04 -3.06
C PHE A 89 -13.09 -6.51 -3.08
N ALA A 90 -13.22 -5.90 -4.26
CA ALA A 90 -13.48 -4.47 -4.40
C ALA A 90 -14.80 -4.07 -3.71
N GLY A 91 -15.84 -4.90 -3.82
CA GLY A 91 -17.10 -4.72 -3.08
C GLY A 91 -16.89 -4.68 -1.56
N ASN A 92 -16.11 -5.61 -1.01
CA ASN A 92 -15.80 -5.65 0.42
C ASN A 92 -15.02 -4.42 0.90
N ILE A 93 -14.06 -3.93 0.10
CA ILE A 93 -13.30 -2.71 0.42
C ILE A 93 -14.21 -1.48 0.41
N ARG A 94 -15.08 -1.34 -0.61
CA ARG A 94 -16.05 -0.25 -0.71
C ARG A 94 -16.97 -0.22 0.52
N GLN A 95 -17.43 -1.38 0.96
CA GLN A 95 -18.26 -1.52 2.15
C GLN A 95 -17.52 -1.17 3.44
N ALA A 96 -16.25 -1.56 3.57
CA ALA A 96 -15.41 -1.15 4.69
C ALA A 96 -15.15 0.37 4.69
N ALA A 97 -14.95 0.99 3.52
CA ALA A 97 -14.73 2.43 3.38
C ALA A 97 -15.91 3.24 3.93
N HIS A 98 -17.15 2.79 3.68
CA HIS A 98 -18.35 3.41 4.23
C HIS A 98 -18.40 3.36 5.76
N ALA A 99 -17.77 2.37 6.40
CA ALA A 99 -17.67 2.31 7.85
C ALA A 99 -16.71 3.38 8.43
N PHE A 100 -15.77 3.90 7.65
CA PHE A 100 -14.81 4.92 8.07
C PHE A 100 -15.18 6.35 7.64
N GLU A 101 -16.27 6.51 6.89
CA GLU A 101 -16.68 7.80 6.32
C GLU A 101 -17.06 8.81 7.41
N THR A 102 -17.66 8.33 8.50
CA THR A 102 -18.07 9.14 9.66
C THR A 102 -16.90 9.43 10.61
N ASP A 103 -16.08 8.41 10.92
CA ASP A 103 -15.07 8.50 11.98
C ASP A 103 -13.70 9.00 11.49
N ALA A 104 -13.38 8.80 10.21
CA ALA A 104 -12.09 9.13 9.63
C ALA A 104 -12.22 9.62 8.17
N PRO A 105 -12.76 10.84 7.94
CA PRO A 105 -12.97 11.39 6.60
C PRO A 105 -11.67 11.63 5.79
N PHE A 106 -10.50 11.66 6.46
CA PHE A 106 -9.21 11.66 5.78
C PHE A 106 -8.83 10.27 5.24
N ALA A 107 -9.13 9.21 6.01
CA ALA A 107 -8.92 7.82 5.61
C ALA A 107 -9.90 7.43 4.50
N ALA A 108 -11.16 7.84 4.59
CA ALA A 108 -12.16 7.63 3.55
C ALA A 108 -11.72 8.22 2.19
N ARG A 109 -11.14 9.42 2.18
CA ARG A 109 -10.56 10.03 0.95
C ARG A 109 -9.38 9.24 0.40
N GLY A 110 -8.47 8.77 1.26
CA GLY A 110 -7.36 7.91 0.87
C GLY A 110 -7.83 6.58 0.27
N ILE A 111 -8.83 5.95 0.89
CA ILE A 111 -9.43 4.68 0.45
C ILE A 111 -10.18 4.87 -0.88
N ASN A 112 -10.90 5.99 -1.06
CA ASN A 112 -11.58 6.27 -2.32
C ASN A 112 -10.59 6.46 -3.47
N SER A 113 -9.51 7.23 -3.26
CA SER A 113 -8.44 7.35 -4.25
C SER A 113 -7.82 5.99 -4.57
N ALA A 114 -7.58 5.14 -3.57
CA ALA A 114 -7.08 3.78 -3.79
C ALA A 114 -8.06 2.92 -4.60
N ALA A 115 -9.38 3.06 -4.36
CA ALA A 115 -10.41 2.34 -5.11
C ALA A 115 -10.41 2.70 -6.60
N ASP A 116 -10.22 3.98 -6.94
CA ASP A 116 -10.12 4.44 -8.33
C ASP A 116 -8.91 3.81 -9.06
N TYR A 117 -7.76 3.71 -8.36
CA TYR A 117 -6.59 3.01 -8.90
C TYR A 117 -6.83 1.51 -9.09
N VAL A 118 -7.52 0.86 -8.14
CA VAL A 118 -7.86 -0.58 -8.22
C VAL A 118 -8.82 -0.84 -9.38
N GLN A 119 -9.79 0.05 -9.62
CA GLN A 119 -10.73 -0.09 -10.73
C GLN A 119 -10.04 0.04 -12.09
N GLY A 120 -9.10 0.99 -12.22
CA GLY A 120 -8.25 1.11 -13.42
C GLY A 120 -7.31 -0.09 -13.62
N ALA A 121 -6.81 -0.70 -12.53
CA ALA A 121 -6.00 -1.90 -12.59
C ALA A 121 -6.80 -3.14 -13.01
N ALA A 122 -8.05 -3.29 -12.54
CA ALA A 122 -8.92 -4.42 -12.88
C ALA A 122 -9.21 -4.50 -14.40
N GLY A 123 -9.34 -3.36 -15.08
CA GLY A 123 -9.47 -3.31 -16.54
C GLY A 123 -8.22 -3.86 -17.25
N LYS A 124 -7.03 -3.49 -16.76
CA LYS A 124 -5.75 -3.98 -17.32
C LYS A 124 -5.49 -5.46 -17.05
N VAL A 125 -5.97 -5.98 -15.93
CA VAL A 125 -5.84 -7.42 -15.58
C VAL A 125 -6.73 -8.31 -16.45
N ARG A 126 -7.87 -7.80 -16.92
CA ARG A 126 -8.81 -8.56 -17.74
C ARG A 126 -8.32 -8.77 -19.18
N GLU A 127 -7.74 -7.73 -19.78
CA GLU A 127 -7.23 -7.76 -21.16
C GLU A 127 -5.70 -8.02 -21.26
N GLY A 128 -4.96 -7.87 -20.17
CA GLY A 128 -3.49 -7.86 -20.19
C GLY A 128 -2.84 -9.24 -20.10
N THR A 129 -1.65 -9.35 -20.68
CA THR A 129 -0.75 -10.50 -20.50
C THR A 129 0.05 -10.36 -19.20
N PHE A 130 0.67 -11.46 -18.72
CA PHE A 130 1.59 -11.41 -17.58
C PHE A 130 2.69 -10.33 -17.73
N ARG A 131 3.15 -10.09 -18.97
CA ARG A 131 4.14 -9.05 -19.26
C ARG A 131 3.61 -7.64 -18.97
N ASP A 132 2.37 -7.38 -19.36
CA ASP A 132 1.72 -6.08 -19.12
C ASP A 132 1.52 -5.81 -17.62
N LEU A 133 1.31 -6.87 -16.82
CA LEU A 133 1.23 -6.77 -15.36
C LEU A 133 2.58 -6.39 -14.75
N VAL A 134 3.67 -7.03 -15.21
CA VAL A 134 5.04 -6.73 -14.75
C VAL A 134 5.46 -5.32 -15.14
N ASP A 135 5.15 -4.91 -16.37
CA ASP A 135 5.43 -3.56 -16.86
C ASP A 135 4.63 -2.51 -16.08
N GLY A 136 3.35 -2.79 -15.78
CA GLY A 136 2.51 -1.95 -14.94
C GLY A 136 3.03 -1.81 -13.50
N ALA A 137 3.51 -2.90 -12.90
CA ALA A 137 4.13 -2.86 -11.58
C ALA A 137 5.43 -2.03 -11.58
N THR A 138 6.23 -2.16 -12.64
CA THR A 138 7.48 -1.39 -12.83
C THR A 138 7.20 0.11 -12.98
N ASP A 139 6.19 0.49 -13.77
CA ASP A 139 5.77 1.88 -13.92
C ASP A 139 5.23 2.45 -12.58
N PHE A 140 4.46 1.68 -11.83
CA PHE A 140 4.01 2.07 -10.49
C PHE A 140 5.18 2.32 -9.53
N ALA A 141 6.16 1.40 -9.51
CA ALA A 141 7.35 1.54 -8.67
C ALA A 141 8.13 2.82 -8.96
N ARG A 142 8.22 3.22 -10.25
CA ARG A 142 8.88 4.45 -10.67
C ARG A 142 8.10 5.71 -10.30
N ARG A 143 6.76 5.67 -10.40
CA ARG A 143 5.89 6.82 -10.10
C ARG A 143 5.70 7.06 -8.61
N GLN A 144 5.63 5.98 -7.82
CA GLN A 144 5.33 6.04 -6.39
C GLN A 144 6.29 5.15 -5.60
N PRO A 145 7.58 5.54 -5.48
CA PRO A 145 8.59 4.72 -4.82
C PRO A 145 8.25 4.44 -3.34
N ALA A 146 7.69 5.42 -2.63
CA ALA A 146 7.29 5.23 -1.22
C ALA A 146 6.16 4.19 -1.05
N ALA A 147 5.15 4.23 -1.93
CA ALA A 147 4.05 3.27 -1.88
C ALA A 147 4.53 1.86 -2.23
N PHE A 148 5.38 1.72 -3.26
CA PHE A 148 5.97 0.45 -3.65
C PHE A 148 6.81 -0.17 -2.53
N LEU A 149 7.67 0.61 -1.86
CA LEU A 149 8.44 0.14 -0.72
C LEU A 149 7.53 -0.30 0.44
N GLY A 150 6.51 0.49 0.77
CA GLY A 150 5.54 0.13 1.81
C GLY A 150 4.83 -1.20 1.51
N LEU A 151 4.33 -1.37 0.29
CA LEU A 151 3.70 -2.62 -0.15
C LEU A 151 4.68 -3.79 -0.16
N SER A 152 5.93 -3.58 -0.55
CA SER A 152 6.96 -4.63 -0.59
C SER A 152 7.29 -5.15 0.81
N VAL A 153 7.40 -4.25 1.79
CA VAL A 153 7.62 -4.62 3.20
C VAL A 153 6.43 -5.41 3.73
N LEU A 154 5.20 -4.94 3.45
CA LEU A 154 3.98 -5.65 3.85
C LEU A 154 3.90 -7.04 3.22
N ALA A 155 4.21 -7.16 1.92
CA ALA A 155 4.23 -8.43 1.21
C ALA A 155 5.28 -9.39 1.79
N GLY A 156 6.49 -8.90 2.08
CA GLY A 156 7.54 -9.68 2.71
C GLY A 156 7.14 -10.21 4.08
N PHE A 157 6.54 -9.36 4.93
CA PHE A 157 6.01 -9.78 6.22
C PHE A 157 4.90 -10.82 6.08
N ALA A 158 3.95 -10.60 5.16
CA ALA A 158 2.86 -11.53 4.89
C ALA A 158 3.40 -12.90 4.43
N ALA A 159 4.42 -12.91 3.55
CA ALA A 159 5.07 -14.14 3.10
C ALA A 159 5.71 -14.90 4.26
N VAL A 160 6.48 -14.22 5.12
CA VAL A 160 7.06 -14.82 6.33
C VAL A 160 5.96 -15.37 7.24
N ARG A 161 4.89 -14.61 7.42
CA ARG A 161 3.77 -15.02 8.27
C ARG A 161 3.04 -16.24 7.73
N PHE A 162 2.89 -16.34 6.40
CA PHE A 162 2.30 -17.48 5.71
C PHE A 162 3.18 -18.72 5.83
N LEU A 163 4.49 -18.60 5.58
CA LEU A 163 5.45 -19.70 5.76
C LEU A 163 5.42 -20.22 7.20
N LYS A 164 5.41 -19.32 8.20
CA LYS A 164 5.25 -19.69 9.62
C LYS A 164 3.91 -20.33 9.94
N ALA A 165 2.84 -19.96 9.23
CA ALA A 165 1.52 -20.56 9.41
C ALA A 165 1.45 -21.97 8.82
N SER A 166 1.99 -22.16 7.61
CA SER A 166 2.00 -23.45 6.91
C SER A 166 2.98 -24.46 7.53
N GLY A 167 3.96 -24.00 8.31
CA GLY A 167 4.80 -24.90 9.11
C GLY A 167 4.13 -25.50 10.35
N LYS A 168 2.87 -25.14 10.66
CA LYS A 168 2.19 -25.52 11.93
C LYS A 168 1.04 -26.51 11.77
N GLU A 169 0.94 -27.17 10.61
CA GLU A 169 -0.12 -28.14 10.27
C GLU A 169 0.35 -29.61 10.24
N SER A 170 1.54 -29.93 10.76
CA SER A 170 2.11 -31.30 10.73
C SER A 170 2.31 -31.95 12.11
N SER A 171 1.42 -31.73 13.07
CA SER A 171 1.44 -32.44 14.36
C SER A 171 0.03 -32.75 14.90
N SER A 172 -0.78 -33.48 14.14
CA SER A 172 -1.97 -34.15 14.68
C SER A 172 -2.27 -35.45 13.93
N SER A 173 -1.40 -36.45 14.06
CA SER A 173 -1.74 -37.84 13.73
C SER A 173 -0.63 -38.80 14.21
N ARG A 174 -0.47 -38.95 15.53
CA ARG A 174 0.14 -40.16 16.11
C ARG A 174 -0.18 -40.30 17.59
N SER A 175 -1.45 -40.55 17.88
CA SER A 175 -1.90 -41.09 19.17
C SER A 175 -3.11 -42.00 18.92
N GLU A 176 -2.93 -42.93 18.00
CA GLU A 176 -3.75 -44.13 17.84
C GLU A 176 -2.78 -45.30 18.01
N ASP A 177 -2.38 -45.57 19.26
CA ASP A 177 -1.91 -46.88 19.71
C ASP A 177 -1.86 -46.88 21.24
N ALA A 178 -2.83 -47.55 21.87
CA ALA A 178 -2.61 -48.52 22.94
C ALA A 178 -3.93 -48.81 23.68
N SER A 179 -4.57 -49.90 23.24
CA SER A 179 -5.25 -50.96 24.00
C SER A 179 -6.00 -50.62 25.29
#